data_AF-A0A1M3BP41-F1
#
_entry.id   AF-A0A1M3BP41-F1
#
_cell.length_a   1.000
_cell.length_b   1.000
_cell.length_c   1.000
_cell.angle_alpha   90.00
_cell.angle_beta   90.00
_cell.angle_gamma   90.00
#
_symmetry.space_group_name_H-M   'P 1'
#
loop_
_entity.id
_entity.type
_entity.pdbx_description
1 polymer ?
#
loop_
_entity_poly.entity_id
_entity_poly.type
_entity_poly.pdbx_seq_one_letter_code
_entity_poly.pdbx_strand_id
1 'polypeptide(L)' 'MLDMPEPTCMKCRGAIRTYERDGVIVIECVDCHGIFLDRGELERLIGAEATYLTDTAVRGRDGRGRGFLARFFNS' A
#
# COMPACT_ATOMS: atom_id res chain seq x y z
N MET A 1 -21.64 20.40 -15.39
CA MET A 1 -20.85 20.66 -14.18
C MET A 1 -21.24 19.58 -13.20
N LEU A 2 -20.57 18.42 -13.26
CA LEU A 2 -20.94 17.29 -12.41
C LEU A 2 -20.00 17.30 -11.20
N ASP A 3 -20.59 17.43 -10.02
CA ASP A 3 -20.00 17.00 -8.75
C ASP A 3 -19.36 15.63 -8.95
N MET A 4 -18.02 15.60 -8.97
CA MET A 4 -17.27 14.35 -8.89
C MET A 4 -17.35 13.95 -7.41
N PRO A 5 -18.15 12.94 -7.05
CA PRO A 5 -18.42 12.65 -5.65
C PRO A 5 -17.11 12.40 -4.93
N GLU A 6 -16.96 13.00 -3.75
CA GLU A 6 -15.84 12.71 -2.87
C GLU A 6 -15.77 11.19 -2.68
N PRO A 7 -14.59 10.56 -2.87
CA PRO A 7 -14.48 9.12 -2.84
C PRO A 7 -14.90 8.60 -1.46
N THR A 8 -15.83 7.65 -1.43
CA THR A 8 -16.28 6.96 -0.21
C THR A 8 -15.83 5.51 -0.22
N CYS A 9 -15.65 4.94 0.97
CA CYS A 9 -15.23 3.56 1.08
C CYS A 9 -16.29 2.61 0.51
N MET A 10 -15.94 1.76 -0.47
CA MET A 10 -16.88 0.78 -1.03
C MET A 10 -17.31 -0.32 -0.04
N LYS A 11 -16.57 -0.47 1.07
CA LYS A 11 -16.85 -1.48 2.10
C LYS A 11 -17.86 -1.00 3.14
N CYS A 12 -17.68 0.22 3.66
CA CYS A 12 -18.50 0.74 4.77
C CYS A 12 -19.11 2.13 4.51
N ARG A 13 -18.87 2.75 3.34
CA ARG A 13 -19.24 4.14 2.98
C ARG A 13 -18.63 5.22 3.87
N GLY A 14 -17.59 4.84 4.62
CA GLY A 14 -16.82 5.72 5.49
C GLY A 14 -15.97 6.75 4.73
N ALA A 15 -15.44 7.72 5.50
CA ALA A 15 -14.55 8.73 4.97
C ALA A 15 -13.21 8.11 4.53
N ILE A 16 -12.60 8.71 3.52
CA ILE A 16 -11.35 8.26 2.93
C ILE A 16 -10.27 9.32 3.18
N ARG A 17 -9.05 8.86 3.48
CA ARG A 17 -7.83 9.64 3.47
C ARG A 17 -6.93 9.16 2.34
N THR A 18 -6.41 10.10 1.55
CA THR A 18 -5.43 9.84 0.51
C THR A 18 -4.08 10.42 0.90
N TYR A 19 -3.00 9.64 0.77
CA TYR A 19 -1.64 10.07 1.10
C TYR A 19 -0.59 9.27 0.33
N GLU A 20 0.61 9.82 0.14
CA GLU A 20 1.71 9.13 -0.52
C GLU A 20 2.61 8.40 0.50
N ARG A 21 2.97 7.15 0.21
CA ARG A 21 3.91 6.33 0.99
C ARG A 21 4.84 5.57 0.06
N ASP A 22 6.15 5.70 0.25
CA ASP A 22 7.16 4.98 -0.55
C ASP A 22 6.91 5.08 -2.07
N GLY A 23 6.44 6.24 -2.54
CA GLY A 23 6.10 6.50 -3.94
C GLY A 23 4.79 5.88 -4.45
N VAL A 24 3.94 5.38 -3.54
CA VAL A 24 2.62 4.80 -3.82
C VAL A 24 1.55 5.71 -3.22
N ILE A 25 0.53 6.08 -4.01
CA ILE A 25 -0.63 6.77 -3.45
C ILE A 25 -1.50 5.73 -2.76
N VAL A 26 -1.81 5.97 -1.49
CA VAL A 26 -2.60 5.10 -0.64
C VAL A 26 -3.93 5.76 -0.39
N ILE A 27 -5.00 5.03 -0.68
CA ILE A 27 -6.37 5.41 -0.35
C ILE A 27 -6.82 4.55 0.81
N GLU A 28 -6.93 5.13 2.00
CA GLU A 28 -7.28 4.43 3.24
C GLU A 28 -8.63 4.91 3.77
N CYS A 29 -9.53 3.99 4.08
CA CYS A 29 -10.73 4.33 4.82
C CYS A 29 -10.41 4.54 6.30
N VAL A 30 -10.80 5.67 6.87
CA VAL A 30 -10.52 6.00 8.28
C VAL A 30 -11.36 5.17 9.27
N ASP A 31 -12.47 4.59 8.80
CA ASP A 31 -13.41 3.84 9.65
C ASP A 31 -13.13 2.34 9.69
N CYS A 32 -12.81 1.73 8.55
CA CYS A 32 -12.58 0.28 8.45
C CYS A 32 -11.14 -0.12 8.10
N HIS A 33 -10.24 0.85 7.95
CA HIS A 33 -8.83 0.67 7.56
C HIS A 33 -8.64 -0.13 6.27
N GLY A 34 -9.62 -0.06 5.35
CA GLY A 34 -9.51 -0.65 4.03
C GLY A 34 -8.58 0.18 3.16
N ILE A 35 -7.56 -0.45 2.58
CA ILE A 35 -6.64 0.18 1.63
C ILE A 35 -7.07 -0.17 0.21
N PHE A 36 -7.17 0.85 -0.64
CA PHE A 36 -7.49 0.74 -2.05
C PHE A 36 -6.29 1.23 -2.85
N LEU A 37 -5.86 0.40 -3.80
CA LEU A 37 -4.75 0.67 -4.70
C LEU A 37 -5.25 0.48 -6.12
N ASP A 38 -4.78 1.31 -7.04
CA ASP A 38 -4.91 1.01 -8.45
C ASP A 38 -3.97 -0.14 -8.86
N ARG A 39 -4.10 -0.58 -10.11
CA ARG A 39 -3.27 -1.66 -10.64
C ARG A 39 -1.78 -1.30 -10.62
N GLY A 40 -1.41 -0.08 -11.03
CA GLY A 40 -0.02 0.33 -11.14
C GLY A 40 0.66 0.48 -9.78
N GLU A 41 -0.08 0.93 -8.77
CA GLU A 41 0.35 0.99 -7.38
C GLU A 41 0.61 -0.40 -6.81
N LEU A 42 -0.31 -1.34 -7.02
CA LEU A 42 -0.12 -2.73 -6.62
C LEU A 42 1.10 -3.37 -7.31
N GLU A 43 1.26 -3.14 -8.61
CA GLU A 43 2.41 -3.64 -9.37
C GLU A 43 3.74 -3.10 -8.82
N ARG A 44 3.80 -1.80 -8.46
CA ARG A 44 4.99 -1.20 -7.83
C ARG A 44 5.33 -1.85 -6.50
N LEU A 45 4.34 -2.10 -5.65
CA LEU A 45 4.55 -2.76 -4.35
C LEU A 45 5.08 -4.19 -4.53
N ILE A 46 4.52 -4.95 -5.47
CA ILE A 46 5.00 -6.30 -5.80
C ILE A 46 6.44 -6.28 -6.32
N GLY A 47 6.77 -5.32 -7.20
CA GLY A 47 8.13 -5.17 -7.72
C GLY A 47 9.16 -4.81 -6.63
N ALA A 48 8.77 -3.96 -5.68
CA ALA A 48 9.60 -3.62 -4.53
C ALA A 48 9.86 -4.83 -3.61
N GLU A 49 8.84 -5.68 -3.38
CA GLU A 49 8.99 -6.94 -2.65
C GLU A 49 9.96 -7.90 -3.33
N ALA A 50 9.79 -8.11 -4.63
CA ALA A 50 10.66 -9.01 -5.39
C ALA A 50 12.12 -8.56 -5.34
N THR A 51 12.35 -7.24 -5.42
CA THR A 51 13.68 -6.65 -5.27
C THR A 51 14.25 -6.87 -3.85
N TYR A 52 13.46 -6.63 -2.81
CA TYR A 52 13.86 -6.85 -1.42
C TYR A 52 14.22 -8.32 -1.14
N LEU A 53 13.40 -9.26 -1.61
CA LEU A 53 13.64 -10.70 -1.44
C LEU A 53 14.90 -11.16 -2.18
N THR A 54 15.18 -10.57 -3.35
CA THR A 54 16.41 -10.84 -4.10
C THR A 54 17.64 -10.32 -3.36
N ASP A 55 17.62 -9.07 -2.88
CA ASP A 55 18.75 -8.48 -2.14
C ASP A 55 19.03 -9.23 -0.83
N THR A 56 18.00 -9.60 -0.07
CA THR A 56 18.15 -10.37 1.18
C THR A 56 18.69 -11.78 0.95
N ALA A 57 18.38 -12.42 -0.18
CA ALA A 57 18.97 -13.71 -0.55
C ALA A 57 20.48 -13.58 -0.81
N VAL A 58 20.93 -12.47 -1.40
CA VAL A 58 22.35 -12.19 -1.67
C VAL A 58 23.12 -11.85 -0.38
N ARG A 59 22.50 -11.13 0.55
CA ARG A 59 23.21 -10.57 1.73
C ARG A 59 23.29 -11.48 2.96
N GLY A 60 22.65 -12.66 2.94
CA GLY A 60 22.63 -13.58 4.08
C GLY A 60 21.73 -13.08 5.22
N ARG A 61 20.66 -13.82 5.52
CA ARG A 61 19.61 -13.43 6.49
C ARG A 61 20.15 -13.14 7.89
N ASP A 62 19.95 -11.92 8.37
CA ASP A 62 19.98 -11.55 9.78
C ASP A 62 18.56 -11.51 10.41
N GLY A 63 17.62 -12.30 9.90
CA GLY A 63 16.38 -12.70 10.58
C GLY A 63 15.41 -11.63 11.10
N ARG A 64 15.67 -10.32 10.88
CA ARG A 64 14.91 -9.23 11.52
C ARG A 64 14.02 -8.42 10.58
N GLY A 65 14.16 -8.57 9.26
CA GLY A 65 13.40 -7.79 8.29
C GLY A 65 12.21 -8.55 7.71
N ARG A 66 11.00 -8.24 8.19
CA ARG A 66 9.75 -8.52 7.44
C ARG A 66 9.82 -7.80 6.08
N GLY A 67 9.39 -8.47 5.01
CA GLY A 67 9.47 -8.01 3.61
C GLY A 67 8.99 -6.56 3.37
N PHE A 68 9.27 -6.00 2.20
CA PHE A 68 8.82 -4.66 1.83
C PHE A 68 7.30 -4.50 2.00
N LEU A 69 6.49 -5.45 1.52
CA LEU A 69 5.02 -5.41 1.69
C LEU A 69 4.61 -5.42 3.17
N ALA A 70 5.28 -6.24 3.97
CA ALA A 70 5.00 -6.34 5.39
C ALA A 70 5.37 -5.04 6.13
N ARG A 71 6.38 -4.30 5.68
CA ARG A 71 6.71 -2.97 6.20
C ARG A 71 5.72 -1.91 5.74
N PHE A 72 5.27 -2.01 4.49
CA PHE A 72 4.35 -1.07 3.88
C PHE A 72 2.97 -1.09 4.57
N PHE A 73 2.37 -2.28 4.72
CA PHE A 73 1.02 -2.41 5.30
C PHE A 73 0.98 -2.42 6.84
N ASN A 74 2.12 -2.54 7.52
CA ASN A 74 2.20 -2.57 8.99
C ASN A 74 2.98 -1.36 9.56
N SER A 75 3.06 -0.26 8.80
CA SER A 75 3.61 1.03 9.27
C SER A 75 2.55 1.93 9.84
#